data_AF-A0A7C6BDM1-F1
#
_entry.id   AF-A0A7C6BDM1-F1
#
_cell.length_a   1.000
_cell.length_b   1.000
_cell.length_c   1.000
_cell.angle_alpha   90.00
_cell.angle_beta   90.00
_cell.angle_gamma   90.00
#
_symmetry.space_group_name_H-M   'P 1'
#
loop_
_entity.id
_entity.type
_entity.pdbx_description
1 polymer ?
#
loop_
_entity_poly.entity_id
_entity_poly.type
_entity_poly.pdbx_seq_one_letter_code
_entity_poly.pdbx_strand_id
1 'polypeptide(L)'
;MATPSPAISPQELEELAYIYIDECLANTKQQLSNKGDIKEIKDRHIPTIGYFLRIWIPKFGKPTISRTTYYAWLNLEVDEEDLSEKAKEHSLKLNTIKNIDAVFKDLAVDIVANEGKGIFYAKNRLGMRDIPKEEEKQVQEIIFKFGNSE
;
A
#
# COMPACT_ATOMS: atom_id res chain seq x y z
N MET A 1 28.24 -22.19 -21.52
CA MET A 1 27.03 -22.14 -20.67
C MET A 1 26.47 -20.73 -20.78
N ALA A 2 25.24 -20.57 -21.27
CA ALA A 2 24.62 -19.25 -21.36
C ALA A 2 24.45 -18.70 -19.94
N THR A 3 24.99 -17.52 -19.67
CA THR A 3 24.75 -16.80 -18.43
C THR A 3 23.24 -16.55 -18.31
N PRO A 4 22.60 -16.86 -17.16
CA PRO A 4 21.20 -16.53 -16.97
C PRO A 4 20.99 -15.03 -17.21
N SER A 5 19.89 -14.70 -17.90
CA SER A 5 19.47 -13.33 -18.26
C SER A 5 19.75 -12.35 -17.11
N PRO A 6 20.29 -11.14 -17.38
CA PRO A 6 20.65 -10.21 -16.33
C PRO A 6 19.41 -9.93 -15.48
N ALA A 7 19.55 -10.09 -14.16
CA ALA A 7 18.53 -9.67 -13.22
C ALA A 7 18.17 -8.20 -13.49
N ILE A 8 16.88 -7.87 -13.41
CA ILE A 8 16.38 -6.50 -13.58
C ILE A 8 17.23 -5.50 -12.78
N SER A 9 17.61 -4.38 -13.41
CA SER A 9 18.38 -3.33 -12.73
C SER A 9 17.51 -2.61 -11.69
N PRO A 10 18.10 -1.99 -10.64
CA PRO A 10 17.34 -1.20 -9.67
C PRO A 10 16.51 -0.09 -10.34
N GLN A 11 17.09 0.66 -11.27
CA GLN A 11 16.40 1.73 -11.97
C GLN A 11 15.19 1.21 -12.77
N GLU A 12 15.35 0.13 -13.53
CA GLU A 12 14.22 -0.48 -14.25
C GLU A 12 13.13 -0.98 -13.30
N LEU A 13 13.52 -1.50 -12.13
CA LEU A 13 12.56 -1.95 -11.12
C LEU A 13 11.73 -0.78 -10.58
N GLU A 14 12.35 0.39 -10.39
CA GLU A 14 11.70 1.62 -9.96
C GLU A 14 10.76 2.18 -11.03
N GLU A 15 11.21 2.23 -12.30
CA GLU A 15 10.38 2.64 -13.42
C GLU A 15 9.12 1.76 -13.56
N LEU A 16 9.27 0.44 -13.48
CA LEU A 16 8.16 -0.50 -13.51
C LEU A 16 7.21 -0.30 -12.31
N ALA A 17 7.73 0.11 -11.15
CA ALA A 17 6.90 0.37 -9.98
C ALA A 17 5.98 1.57 -10.21
N TYR A 18 6.48 2.66 -10.82
CA TYR A 18 5.66 3.82 -11.17
C TYR A 18 4.61 3.48 -12.23
N ILE A 19 4.96 2.70 -13.26
CA ILE A 19 3.97 2.24 -14.26
C ILE A 19 2.86 1.42 -13.59
N TYR A 20 3.22 0.53 -12.66
CA TYR A 20 2.23 -0.26 -11.93
C TYR A 20 1.35 0.61 -11.01
N ILE A 21 1.91 1.65 -10.41
CA ILE A 21 1.16 2.64 -9.61
C ILE A 21 0.10 3.32 -10.48
N ASP A 22 0.46 3.77 -11.68
CA ASP A 22 -0.48 4.41 -12.60
C ASP A 22 -1.61 3.46 -13.01
N GLU A 23 -1.30 2.18 -13.27
CA GLU A 23 -2.33 1.16 -13.53
C GLU A 23 -3.27 0.98 -12.32
N CYS A 24 -2.72 0.98 -11.11
CA CYS A 24 -3.52 0.88 -9.88
C CYS A 24 -4.45 2.09 -9.70
N LEU A 25 -3.97 3.30 -10.04
CA LEU A 25 -4.72 4.55 -9.94
C LEU A 25 -5.80 4.70 -11.02
N ALA A 26 -5.54 4.17 -12.21
CA ALA A 26 -6.44 4.25 -13.35
C ALA A 26 -7.59 3.25 -13.29
N ASN A 27 -7.55 2.26 -12.39
CA ASN A 27 -8.57 1.22 -12.33
C ASN A 27 -9.97 1.76 -12.02
N THR A 28 -10.95 1.33 -12.81
CA THR A 28 -12.37 1.65 -12.69
C THR A 28 -13.20 0.38 -12.67
N LYS A 29 -14.43 0.50 -12.16
CA LYS A 29 -15.44 -0.55 -12.26
C LYS A 29 -16.77 0.03 -12.72
N GLN A 30 -17.58 -0.84 -13.32
CA GLN A 30 -18.96 -0.53 -13.64
C GLN A 30 -19.86 -0.84 -12.44
N GLN A 31 -20.71 0.10 -12.06
CA GLN A 31 -21.70 -0.05 -11.01
C GLN A 31 -23.06 0.46 -11.47
N LEU A 32 -24.12 -0.26 -11.12
CA LEU A 32 -25.49 0.17 -11.39
C LEU A 32 -25.82 1.37 -10.48
N SER A 33 -26.33 2.44 -11.07
CA SER A 33 -26.81 3.60 -10.34
C SER A 33 -28.24 3.38 -9.83
N ASN A 34 -28.65 4.15 -8.83
CA ASN A 34 -30.02 4.11 -8.29
C ASN A 34 -31.10 4.46 -9.34
N LYS A 35 -30.71 5.02 -10.49
CA LYS A 35 -31.60 5.35 -11.61
C LYS A 35 -31.69 4.22 -12.65
N GLY A 36 -30.96 3.12 -12.48
CA GLY A 36 -30.93 1.97 -13.39
C GLY A 36 -29.83 2.03 -14.46
N ASP A 37 -29.09 3.14 -14.58
CA ASP A 37 -28.01 3.27 -15.55
C ASP A 37 -26.68 2.71 -15.02
N ILE A 38 -25.87 2.14 -15.91
CA ILE A 38 -24.50 1.72 -15.59
C ILE A 38 -23.59 2.95 -15.56
N LYS A 39 -22.86 3.13 -14.45
CA LYS A 39 -21.86 4.19 -14.30
C LYS A 39 -20.48 3.60 -14.06
N GLU A 40 -19.49 4.21 -14.67
CA GLU A 40 -18.09 3.94 -14.38
C GLU A 40 -17.65 4.76 -13.16
N ILE A 41 -17.11 4.08 -12.16
CA ILE A 41 -16.61 4.70 -10.93
C ILE A 41 -15.17 4.25 -10.69
N LYS A 42 -14.38 5.13 -10.05
CA LYS A 42 -13.02 4.78 -9.65
C LYS A 42 -13.04 3.62 -8.66
N ASP A 43 -12.13 2.69 -8.85
CA ASP A 43 -11.97 1.51 -8.02
C ASP A 43 -10.48 1.18 -7.90
N ARG A 44 -9.70 2.08 -7.32
CA ARG A 44 -8.23 1.98 -7.34
C ARG A 44 -7.74 0.69 -6.69
N HIS A 45 -6.69 0.09 -7.24
CA HIS A 45 -6.11 -1.13 -6.68
C HIS A 45 -5.07 -0.81 -5.61
N ILE A 46 -5.06 -1.60 -4.53
CA ILE A 46 -4.01 -1.52 -3.52
C ILE A 46 -2.78 -2.25 -4.05
N PRO A 47 -1.64 -1.57 -4.29
CA PRO A 47 -0.44 -2.22 -4.78
C PRO A 47 0.15 -3.14 -3.70
N THR A 48 0.68 -4.29 -4.10
CA THR A 48 1.42 -5.16 -3.19
C THR A 48 2.72 -5.64 -3.83
N ILE A 49 3.81 -5.64 -3.05
CA ILE A 49 5.13 -6.11 -3.50
C ILE A 49 5.06 -7.56 -4.02
N GLY A 50 4.28 -8.41 -3.36
CA GLY A 50 4.13 -9.81 -3.74
C GLY A 50 3.51 -10.00 -5.13
N TYR A 51 2.46 -9.22 -5.44
CA TYR A 51 1.81 -9.25 -6.76
C TYR A 51 2.68 -8.57 -7.81
N PHE A 52 3.23 -7.40 -7.48
CA PHE A 52 4.12 -6.63 -8.36
C PHE A 52 5.28 -7.47 -8.89
N LEU A 53 6.06 -8.10 -7.99
CA LEU A 53 7.22 -8.88 -8.37
C LEU A 53 6.84 -10.19 -9.08
N ARG A 54 5.86 -10.95 -8.55
CA ARG A 54 5.63 -12.34 -9.01
C ARG A 54 4.62 -12.49 -10.12
N ILE A 55 3.77 -11.49 -10.34
CA ILE A 55 2.65 -11.57 -11.28
C ILE A 55 2.73 -10.43 -12.28
N TRP A 56 2.80 -9.19 -11.80
CA TRP A 56 2.70 -8.03 -12.68
C TRP A 56 3.93 -7.90 -13.59
N ILE A 57 5.16 -7.82 -13.05
CA ILE A 57 6.38 -7.71 -13.88
C ILE A 57 6.52 -8.88 -14.88
N PRO A 58 6.35 -10.16 -14.47
CA PRO A 58 6.47 -11.28 -15.41
C PRO A 58 5.46 -11.27 -16.55
N LYS A 59 4.28 -10.66 -16.38
CA LYS A 59 3.30 -10.51 -17.49
C LYS A 59 3.81 -9.64 -18.64
N PHE A 60 4.80 -8.78 -18.39
CA PHE A 60 5.49 -7.99 -19.42
C PHE A 60 6.71 -8.71 -20.01
N GLY A 61 6.91 -9.99 -19.70
CA GLY A 61 8.00 -10.81 -20.25
C GLY A 61 9.39 -10.51 -19.65
N LYS A 62 9.46 -9.73 -18.56
CA LYS A 62 10.73 -9.41 -17.88
C LYS A 62 11.01 -10.36 -16.71
N PRO A 63 12.23 -10.91 -16.57
CA PRO A 63 12.64 -11.55 -15.33
C PRO A 63 12.69 -10.51 -14.20
N THR A 64 12.29 -10.91 -13.00
CA THR A 64 12.26 -10.03 -11.81
C THR A 64 13.20 -10.56 -10.72
N ILE A 65 13.23 -9.88 -9.57
CA ILE A 65 13.88 -10.37 -8.36
C ILE A 65 12.90 -11.20 -7.51
N SER A 66 13.45 -12.11 -6.72
CA SER A 66 12.64 -12.84 -5.75
C SER A 66 12.17 -11.91 -4.61
N ARG A 67 11.05 -12.26 -3.97
CA ARG A 67 10.60 -11.56 -2.76
C ARG A 67 11.66 -11.57 -1.65
N THR A 68 12.42 -12.64 -1.51
CA THR A 68 13.51 -12.74 -0.54
C THR A 68 14.61 -11.72 -0.83
N THR A 69 14.99 -11.57 -2.10
CA THR A 69 15.97 -10.58 -2.55
C THR A 69 15.49 -9.16 -2.26
N TYR A 70 14.22 -8.87 -2.53
CA TYR A 70 13.61 -7.57 -2.22
C TYR A 70 13.76 -7.20 -0.74
N TYR A 71 13.37 -8.09 0.18
CA TYR A 71 13.48 -7.80 1.61
C TYR A 71 14.92 -7.86 2.13
N ALA A 72 15.81 -8.63 1.49
CA ALA A 72 17.23 -8.56 1.79
C ALA A 72 17.78 -7.16 1.47
N TRP A 73 17.41 -6.59 0.31
CA TRP A 73 17.82 -5.24 -0.07
C TRP A 73 17.22 -4.16 0.82
N LEU A 74 15.96 -4.31 1.24
CA LEU A 74 15.30 -3.35 2.14
C LEU A 74 16.00 -3.22 3.50
N ASN A 75 16.63 -4.31 3.97
CA ASN A 75 17.32 -4.39 5.25
C ASN A 75 18.85 -4.36 5.09
N LEU A 76 19.37 -3.92 3.93
CA LEU A 76 20.81 -3.74 3.77
C LEU A 76 21.33 -2.65 4.70
N GLU A 77 22.43 -2.94 5.36
CA GLU A 77 23.26 -1.95 6.02
C GLU A 77 24.31 -1.46 5.02
N VAL A 78 24.45 -0.14 4.92
CA VAL A 78 25.41 0.51 4.04
C VAL A 78 26.24 1.45 4.91
N ASP A 79 27.55 1.28 4.85
CA ASP A 79 28.49 2.24 5.42
C ASP A 79 28.59 3.43 4.47
N GLU A 80 28.12 4.60 4.89
CA GLU A 80 28.11 5.82 4.08
C GLU A 80 29.53 6.36 3.84
N GLU A 81 30.51 5.96 4.65
CA GLU A 81 31.91 6.35 4.51
C GLU A 81 32.67 5.45 3.50
N ASP A 82 32.12 4.29 3.14
CA ASP A 82 32.68 3.41 2.12
C ASP A 82 32.34 3.91 0.70
N LEU A 83 33.34 4.45 0.01
CA LEU A 83 33.22 4.96 -1.36
C LEU A 83 33.51 3.89 -2.44
N SER A 84 33.65 2.62 -2.06
CA SER A 84 33.85 1.52 -2.98
C SER A 84 32.68 1.40 -3.97
N GLU A 85 32.98 0.90 -5.18
CA GLU A 85 31.94 0.74 -6.21
C GLU A 85 30.83 -0.23 -5.76
N LYS A 86 31.19 -1.21 -4.92
CA LYS A 86 30.26 -2.14 -4.31
C LYS A 86 29.32 -1.45 -3.31
N ALA A 87 29.84 -0.54 -2.48
CA ALA A 87 29.03 0.22 -1.54
C ALA A 87 28.03 1.14 -2.28
N LYS A 88 28.46 1.77 -3.37
CA LYS A 88 27.55 2.55 -4.24
C LYS A 88 26.45 1.69 -4.84
N GLU A 89 26.78 0.50 -5.35
CA GLU A 89 25.78 -0.44 -5.88
C GLU A 89 24.77 -0.87 -4.82
N HIS A 90 25.23 -1.15 -3.59
CA HIS A 90 24.36 -1.49 -2.45
C HIS A 90 23.46 -0.33 -2.05
N SER A 91 24.00 0.89 -1.97
CA SER A 91 23.25 2.11 -1.66
C SER A 91 22.15 2.35 -2.68
N LEU A 92 22.46 2.21 -3.97
CA LEU A 92 21.48 2.31 -5.05
C LEU A 92 20.33 1.30 -4.88
N LYS A 93 20.65 0.01 -4.67
CA LYS A 93 19.64 -1.03 -4.43
C LYS A 93 18.76 -0.71 -3.22
N LEU A 94 19.37 -0.32 -2.10
CA LEU A 94 18.66 0.02 -0.87
C LEU A 94 17.71 1.20 -1.08
N ASN A 95 18.21 2.28 -1.67
CA ASN A 95 17.44 3.51 -1.90
C ASN A 95 16.25 3.25 -2.83
N THR A 96 16.48 2.55 -3.95
CA THR A 96 15.40 2.16 -4.86
C THR A 96 14.33 1.32 -4.15
N ILE A 97 14.72 0.29 -3.40
CA ILE A 97 13.74 -0.58 -2.72
C ILE A 97 12.97 0.17 -1.64
N LYS A 98 13.63 1.07 -0.90
CA LYS A 98 12.99 1.96 0.07
C LYS A 98 11.97 2.89 -0.58
N ASN A 99 12.31 3.49 -1.73
CA ASN A 99 11.40 4.34 -2.48
C ASN A 99 10.15 3.57 -2.92
N ILE A 100 10.34 2.39 -3.53
CA ILE A 100 9.21 1.56 -3.98
C ILE A 100 8.32 1.16 -2.80
N ASP A 101 8.91 0.71 -1.68
CA ASP A 101 8.16 0.30 -0.49
C ASP A 101 7.39 1.47 0.12
N ALA A 102 8.00 2.65 0.19
CA ALA A 102 7.36 3.88 0.69
C ALA A 102 6.16 4.27 -0.17
N VAL A 103 6.34 4.41 -1.49
CA VAL A 103 5.26 4.86 -2.38
C VAL A 103 4.10 3.84 -2.41
N PHE A 104 4.39 2.54 -2.37
CA PHE A 104 3.34 1.52 -2.31
C PHE A 104 2.55 1.59 -1.00
N LYS A 105 3.23 1.83 0.12
CA LYS A 105 2.58 2.01 1.43
C LYS A 105 1.73 3.28 1.44
N ASP A 106 2.25 4.39 0.96
CA ASP A 106 1.54 5.67 0.93
C ASP A 106 0.29 5.59 0.05
N LEU A 107 0.40 4.98 -1.13
CA LEU A 107 -0.76 4.74 -1.99
C LEU A 107 -1.78 3.80 -1.34
N ALA A 108 -1.33 2.74 -0.65
CA ALA A 108 -2.22 1.84 0.06
C ALA A 108 -2.96 2.57 1.19
N VAL A 109 -2.28 3.43 1.96
CA VAL A 109 -2.89 4.26 3.02
C VAL A 109 -3.97 5.16 2.42
N ASP A 110 -3.66 5.88 1.34
CA ASP A 110 -4.60 6.80 0.70
C ASP A 110 -5.85 6.09 0.17
N ILE A 111 -5.67 4.94 -0.51
CA ILE A 111 -6.79 4.16 -1.04
C ILE A 111 -7.67 3.64 0.11
N VAL A 112 -7.07 3.15 1.19
CA VAL A 112 -7.83 2.68 2.35
C VAL A 112 -8.61 3.81 3.00
N ALA A 113 -7.96 4.97 3.20
CA ALA A 113 -8.58 6.12 3.84
C ALA A 113 -9.75 6.69 3.02
N ASN A 114 -9.62 6.72 1.69
CA ASN A 114 -10.59 7.35 0.79
C ASN A 114 -11.67 6.38 0.28
N GLU A 115 -11.34 5.10 0.05
CA GLU A 115 -12.26 4.11 -0.53
C GLU A 115 -12.72 3.04 0.46
N GLY A 116 -12.16 3.01 1.68
CA GLY A 116 -12.47 1.99 2.69
C GLY A 116 -12.00 0.57 2.30
N LYS A 117 -11.30 0.43 1.17
CA LYS A 117 -10.83 -0.86 0.66
C LYS A 117 -9.81 -1.45 1.62
N GLY A 118 -9.97 -2.73 1.94
CA GLY A 118 -8.99 -3.45 2.74
C GLY A 118 -8.79 -2.84 4.14
N ILE A 119 -9.79 -2.17 4.72
CA ILE A 119 -9.71 -1.56 6.07
C ILE A 119 -9.17 -2.56 7.11
N PHE A 120 -9.54 -3.83 7.03
CA PHE A 120 -9.03 -4.88 7.91
C PHE A 120 -7.57 -5.28 7.62
N TYR A 121 -7.16 -5.23 6.34
CA TYR A 121 -5.77 -5.48 5.92
C TYR A 121 -4.85 -4.32 6.31
N ALA A 122 -5.32 -3.08 6.14
CA ALA A 122 -4.64 -1.85 6.49
C ALA A 122 -4.48 -1.67 8.01
N LYS A 123 -5.52 -1.92 8.80
CA LYS A 123 -5.43 -1.87 10.27
C LYS A 123 -4.33 -2.79 10.82
N ASN A 124 -4.20 -3.99 10.26
CA ASN A 124 -3.18 -4.96 10.68
C ASN A 124 -1.78 -4.68 10.09
N ARG A 125 -1.68 -4.24 8.83
CA ARG A 125 -0.39 -4.06 8.14
C ARG A 125 0.22 -2.66 8.31
N LEU A 126 -0.61 -1.64 8.53
CA LEU A 126 -0.22 -0.23 8.65
C LEU A 126 -0.29 0.26 10.11
N GLY A 127 -0.62 -0.62 11.07
CA GLY A 127 -0.68 -0.28 12.49
C GLY A 127 -1.82 0.67 12.87
N MET A 128 -2.80 0.89 11.98
CA MET A 128 -3.95 1.73 12.25
C MET A 128 -4.88 0.99 13.24
N ARG A 129 -5.05 1.53 14.45
CA ARG A 129 -5.98 0.99 15.45
C ARG A 129 -7.21 1.87 15.54
N ASP A 130 -8.38 1.25 15.66
CA ASP A 130 -9.57 2.00 16.07
C ASP A 130 -9.38 2.41 17.53
N ILE A 131 -9.45 3.71 17.80
CA ILE A 131 -9.59 4.23 19.16
C ILE A 131 -11.09 4.39 19.39
N PRO A 132 -11.73 3.55 20.22
CA PRO A 132 -13.13 3.75 20.56
C PRO A 132 -13.26 5.12 21.24
N LYS A 133 -14.11 5.99 20.68
CA LYS A 133 -14.57 7.17 21.41
C LYS A 133 -15.63 6.71 22.39
N GLU A 134 -15.35 6.82 23.68
CA GLU A 134 -16.40 6.73 24.69
C GLU A 134 -17.29 7.97 24.54
N GLU A 135 -18.48 7.80 23.96
CA GLU A 135 -19.52 8.81 24.06
C GLU A 135 -20.03 8.82 25.50
N GLU A 136 -19.79 9.91 26.23
CA GLU A 136 -20.43 10.16 27.52
C GLU A 136 -21.94 10.20 27.31
N LYS A 137 -22.63 9.07 27.58
CA LYS A 137 -24.09 9.04 27.63
C LYS A 137 -24.52 9.94 28.78
N GLN A 138 -25.05 11.12 28.49
CA GLN A 138 -25.75 11.93 29.47
C GLN A 138 -27.01 11.18 29.92
N VAL A 139 -26.90 10.45 31.03
CA VAL A 139 -28.07 9.87 31.71
C VAL A 139 -28.75 11.00 32.47
N GLN A 140 -29.85 11.52 31.94
CA GLN A 140 -30.70 12.44 32.69
C GLN A 140 -31.61 11.64 33.61
N GLU A 141 -31.43 11.78 34.93
CA GLU A 141 -32.32 11.22 35.92
C GLU A 141 -33.60 12.08 36.01
N ILE A 142 -34.73 11.53 35.55
CA ILE A 142 -36.03 12.20 35.63
C ILE A 142 -36.67 11.85 36.97
N ILE A 143 -36.69 12.80 37.90
CA ILE A 143 -37.34 12.65 39.21
C ILE A 143 -38.79 13.17 39.12
N PHE A 144 -39.76 12.25 39.21
CA PHE A 144 -41.17 12.62 39.37
C PHE A 144 -41.47 12.96 40.84
N LYS A 145 -41.81 14.22 41.12
CA LYS A 145 -42.36 14.63 42.42
C LYS A 145 -43.88 14.74 42.28
N PHE A 146 -44.60 13.85 42.95
CA PHE A 146 -46.04 14.00 43.13
C PHE A 146 -46.29 15.03 44.23
N GLY A 147 -46.93 16.14 43.87
CA GLY A 147 -47.39 17.13 44.85
C GLY A 147 -48.60 16.58 45.59
N ASN A 148 -48.55 16.58 46.92
CA ASN A 148 -49.77 16.38 47.71
C ASN A 148 -50.61 17.65 47.60
N SER A 149 -51.80 17.52 47.02
CA SER A 149 -52.83 18.55 47.05
C SER A 149 -53.58 18.47 48.38
N GLU A 150 -53.26 19.37 49.31
CA GLU A 150 -54.16 19.86 50.37
C GLU A 150 -53.93 21.36 50.57
#